data_AF-A0A126RES3-F1
#
_entry.id   AF-A0A126RES3-F1
#
_cell.length_a   1.000
_cell.length_b   1.000
_cell.length_c   1.000
_cell.angle_alpha   90.00
_cell.angle_beta   90.00
_cell.angle_gamma   90.00
#
_symmetry.space_group_name_H-M   'P 1'
#
loop_
_entity.id
_entity.type
_entity.pdbx_description
1 polymer ?
#
loop_
_entity_poly.entity_id
_entity_poly.type
_entity_poly.pdbx_seq_one_letter_code
_entity_poly.pdbx_strand_id
1 'polypeptide(L)' 'MSQPFSRFLHPFEVARHPSLEPEVKRAILASWASDRSAVRNQPGLRKPPGARRPIPVDEILAAMHTLDQGHERPQPSP' A
#
# COMPACT_ATOMS: atom_id res chain seq x y z
N MET A 1 5.31 18.60 -12.67
CA MET A 1 4.30 18.81 -11.61
C MET A 1 3.61 17.47 -11.36
N SER A 2 4.20 16.62 -10.50
CA SER A 2 3.69 15.27 -10.25
C SER A 2 2.52 15.37 -9.26
N GLN A 3 1.29 15.08 -9.73
CA GLN A 3 0.11 15.13 -8.89
C GLN A 3 0.30 14.23 -7.65
N PRO A 4 -0.10 14.71 -6.46
CA PRO A 4 0.20 14.03 -5.22
C PRO A 4 -0.62 12.76 -5.14
N PHE A 5 0.02 11.64 -4.80
CA PHE A 5 -0.60 10.35 -4.47
C PHE A 5 -1.60 10.42 -3.29
N SER A 6 -2.03 11.62 -2.87
CA SER A 6 -2.94 11.97 -1.79
C SER A 6 -4.41 11.61 -2.02
N ARG A 7 -4.73 10.71 -2.97
CA ARG A 7 -6.13 10.27 -3.20
C ARG A 7 -6.41 8.83 -2.79
N PHE A 8 -5.39 8.06 -2.44
CA PHE A 8 -5.58 6.73 -1.87
C PHE A 8 -5.86 6.87 -0.38
N LEU A 9 -7.07 6.52 0.02
CA LEU A 9 -7.53 6.67 1.40
C LEU A 9 -7.36 5.37 2.19
N HIS A 10 -7.22 4.23 1.50
CA HIS A 10 -7.12 2.89 2.10
C HIS A 10 -6.12 1.95 1.37
N PRO A 11 -5.39 1.06 2.06
CA PRO A 11 -4.42 0.16 1.44
C PRO A 11 -5.06 -0.80 0.43
N PHE A 12 -6.29 -1.25 0.71
CA PHE A 12 -7.07 -2.08 -0.22
C PHE A 12 -7.52 -1.33 -1.48
N GLU A 13 -7.70 0.00 -1.43
CA GLU A 13 -7.97 0.79 -2.65
C GLU A 13 -6.75 0.80 -3.56
N VAL A 14 -5.56 0.89 -2.99
CA VAL A 14 -4.29 0.79 -3.74
C VAL A 14 -4.15 -0.60 -4.36
N ALA A 15 -4.35 -1.66 -3.57
CA ALA A 15 -4.24 -3.05 -4.04
C ALA A 15 -5.22 -3.34 -5.20
N ARG A 16 -6.46 -2.84 -5.10
CA ARG A 16 -7.54 -3.08 -6.08
C ARG A 16 -7.55 -2.08 -7.24
N HIS A 17 -6.65 -1.09 -7.25
CA HIS A 17 -6.69 -0.04 -8.27
C HIS A 17 -6.46 -0.61 -9.67
N PRO A 18 -7.38 -0.44 -10.63
CA PRO A 18 -7.27 -1.08 -11.94
C PRO A 18 -6.19 -0.46 -12.83
N SER A 19 -5.85 0.81 -12.63
CA SER A 19 -4.91 1.55 -13.47
C SER A 19 -3.48 1.61 -12.93
N LEU A 20 -3.19 0.96 -11.79
CA LEU A 20 -1.84 0.91 -11.24
C LEU A 20 -1.20 -0.43 -11.58
N GLU A 21 0.04 -0.39 -12.04
CA GLU A 21 0.86 -1.58 -12.21
C GLU A 21 1.12 -2.27 -10.87
N PRO A 22 1.23 -3.61 -10.83
CA PRO A 22 1.49 -4.36 -9.62
C PRO A 22 2.72 -3.85 -8.84
N GLU A 23 3.82 -3.53 -9.52
CA GLU A 23 5.03 -2.99 -8.88
C GLU A 23 4.78 -1.63 -8.25
N VAL A 24 3.97 -0.77 -8.90
CA VAL A 24 3.63 0.56 -8.37
C VAL A 24 2.74 0.43 -7.14
N LYS A 25 1.77 -0.49 -7.14
CA LYS A 25 0.95 -0.79 -5.97
C LYS A 25 1.81 -1.28 -4.80
N ARG A 26 2.75 -2.19 -5.05
CA ARG A 26 3.71 -2.69 -4.05
C ARG A 26 4.56 -1.56 -3.48
N ALA A 27 5.11 -0.70 -4.33
CA ALA A 27 5.92 0.43 -3.89
C ALA A 27 5.15 1.41 -2.98
N ILE A 28 3.89 1.69 -3.31
CA ILE A 28 3.02 2.54 -2.48
C ILE A 28 2.75 1.87 -1.12
N LEU A 29 2.32 0.59 -1.12
CA LEU A 29 2.04 -0.14 0.12
C LEU A 29 3.29 -0.32 0.99
N ALA A 30 4.44 -0.58 0.38
CA ALA A 30 5.74 -0.68 1.09
C ALA A 30 6.14 0.66 1.71
N SER A 31 5.87 1.79 1.02
CA SER A 31 6.07 3.12 1.58
C SER A 31 5.21 3.36 2.82
N TRP A 32 3.98 2.85 2.84
CA TRP A 32 3.06 2.96 3.98
C TRP A 32 3.47 2.05 5.15
N ALA A 33 3.97 0.85 4.85
CA ALA A 33 4.54 -0.08 5.82
C ALA A 33 5.93 0.33 6.33
N SER A 34 6.54 1.38 5.78
CA SER A 34 7.82 1.92 6.24
C SER A 34 7.65 2.82 7.47
N ASP A 35 8.62 2.77 8.40
CA ASP A 35 8.57 3.49 9.68
C ASP A 35 8.48 5.01 9.53
N ARG A 36 8.75 5.54 8.34
CA ARG A 36 8.45 6.94 7.99
C ARG A 36 6.99 7.31 8.18
N SER A 37 6.09 6.33 8.06
CA SER A 37 4.66 6.48 8.29
C SER A 37 4.25 6.14 9.73
N ALA A 38 5.15 5.69 10.61
CA ALA A 38 4.79 5.26 11.96
C ALA A 38 4.25 6.42 12.81
N VAL A 39 3.15 6.17 13.51
CA VAL A 39 2.58 7.15 14.44
C VAL A 39 3.37 7.11 15.75
N ARG A 40 3.79 8.29 16.23
CA ARG A 40 4.52 8.43 17.51
C ARG A 40 3.73 7.76 18.64
N ASN A 41 4.40 6.92 19.42
CA ASN A 41 3.85 6.13 20.53
C ASN A 41 2.80 5.06 20.14
N GLN A 42 2.61 4.77 18.85
CA GLN A 42 1.65 3.75 18.37
C GLN A 42 2.30 2.91 17.27
N PRO A 43 3.17 1.94 17.62
CA PRO A 43 3.99 1.20 16.64
C PRO A 43 3.16 0.37 15.64
N GLY A 44 1.96 -0.06 16.05
CA GLY A 44 1.03 -0.79 15.17
C GLY A 44 0.28 0.09 14.17
N LEU A 45 0.40 1.42 14.25
CA LEU A 45 -0.34 2.35 13.39
C LEU A 45 0.59 3.13 12.46
N ARG A 46 0.17 3.24 11.21
CA ARG A 46 0.82 4.02 10.16
C ARG A 46 -0.11 5.15 9.72
N LYS A 47 0.41 6.34 9.52
CA LYS A 47 -0.31 7.50 8.97
C LYS A 47 0.42 7.99 7.72
N PRO A 48 0.20 7.33 6.57
CA PRO A 48 0.77 7.77 5.31
C PRO A 48 0.27 9.18 4.92
N PRO A 49 1.06 9.94 4.14
CA PRO A 49 0.63 11.24 3.63
C PRO A 49 -0.62 11.09 2.75
N GLY A 50 -1.72 11.72 3.16
CA GLY A 50 -3.02 11.65 2.48
C GLY A 50 -4.02 10.67 3.10
N ALA A 51 -3.59 9.79 4.01
CA ALA A 51 -4.49 8.93 4.76
C ALA A 51 -5.36 9.77 5.72
N ARG A 52 -6.69 9.61 5.65
CA ARG A 52 -7.63 10.30 6.54
C ARG A 52 -7.47 9.91 8.00
N ARG A 53 -7.03 8.67 8.26
CA ARG A 53 -6.88 8.10 9.59
C ARG A 53 -5.60 7.26 9.68
N PRO A 54 -5.05 7.07 10.88
CA PRO A 54 -4.05 6.03 11.10
C PRO A 54 -4.61 4.67 10.66
N ILE A 55 -3.79 3.91 9.96
CA ILE A 55 -4.08 2.62 9.37
C ILE A 55 -3.22 1.59 10.10
N PRO A 56 -3.78 0.46 10.57
CA PRO A 56 -2.98 -0.62 11.12
C PRO A 56 -1.93 -1.12 10.13
N VAL A 57 -0.72 -1.37 10.59
CA VAL A 57 0.33 -1.98 9.75
C VAL A 57 -0.11 -3.34 9.21
N ASP A 58 -0.87 -4.09 10.00
CA ASP A 58 -1.44 -5.38 9.61
C ASP A 58 -2.39 -5.27 8.41
N GLU A 59 -3.17 -4.18 8.31
CA GLU A 59 -4.04 -3.95 7.14
C GLU A 59 -3.23 -3.63 5.88
N ILE A 60 -2.11 -2.92 6.02
CA ILE A 60 -1.21 -2.63 4.91
C ILE A 60 -0.56 -3.92 4.40
N LEU A 61 -0.11 -4.78 5.32
CA LEU A 61 0.45 -6.09 4.99
C LEU A 61 -0.59 -7.02 4.38
N ALA A 62 -1.83 -7.04 4.89
CA ALA A 62 -2.93 -7.83 4.33
C ALA A 62 -3.28 -7.39 2.90
N ALA A 63 -3.28 -6.08 2.62
CA ALA A 63 -3.47 -5.56 1.27
C ALA A 63 -2.34 -5.95 0.33
N MET A 64 -1.09 -5.91 0.81
CA MET A 64 0.09 -6.35 0.04
C MET A 64 0.01 -7.85 -0.28
N HIS A 65 -0.36 -8.67 0.70
CA HIS A 65 -0.56 -10.10 0.51
C HIS A 65 -1.68 -10.40 -0.51
N THR A 66 -2.79 -9.66 -0.45
CA THR A 66 -3.89 -9.79 -1.42
C THR A 66 -3.44 -9.43 -2.84
N LEU A 67 -2.58 -8.40 -2.97
CA LEU A 67 -1.98 -8.01 -4.23
C LEU A 67 -1.04 -9.07 -4.78
N ASP A 68 -0.21 -9.66 -3.92
CA ASP A 68 0.73 -10.72 -4.29
C ASP A 68 0.00 -11.98 -4.74
N GLN A 69 -1.00 -12.44 -3.98
CA GLN A 69 -1.84 -13.59 -4.36
C GLN A 69 -2.55 -13.42 -5.71
N GLY A 70 -2.96 -12.19 -6.05
CA GLY A 70 -3.55 -11.88 -7.35
C GLY A 70 -2.53 -11.79 -8.49
N HIS A 71 -1.25 -11.55 -8.16
CA HIS A 71 -0.14 -11.44 -9.11
C HIS A 71 0.62 -12.76 -9.30
N GLU A 72 0.49 -13.73 -8.39
CA GLU A 72 1.06 -15.09 -8.48
C GLU A 72 0.44 -15.95 -9.61
N ARG A 73 -0.18 -15.36 -10.63
CA ARG A 73 -0.33 -16.02 -11.93
C ARG A 73 1.05 -16.08 -12.58
N PRO A 74 1.63 -17.28 -12.78
CA PRO A 74 2.99 -17.40 -13.25
C PRO A 74 3.08 -16.85 -14.66
N GLN A 75 3.89 -15.81 -14.85
CA GLN A 75 4.47 -15.53 -16.16
C GLN A 75 5.34 -16.75 -16.49
N PRO A 76 5.09 -17.49 -17.58
CA PRO A 76 6.09 -18.44 -18.05
C PRO A 76 7.28 -17.62 -18.56
N SER A 77 8.40 -17.67 -17.84
CA SER A 77 9.67 -17.19 -18.38
C SER A 77 10.05 -18.05 -19.58
N PRO A 78 10.54 -17.45 -20.69
CA PRO A 78 10.93 -18.17 -21.90
C PRO A 78 12.15 -19.09 -21.70
#